data_AF-A0A914PY30-F1
#
_entry.id   AF-A0A914PY30-F1
#
_cell.length_a   1.000
_cell.length_b   1.000
_cell.length_c   1.000
_cell.angle_alpha   90.00
_cell.angle_beta   90.00
_cell.angle_gamma   90.00
#
_symmetry.space_group_name_H-M   'P 1'
#
loop_
_entity.id
_entity.type
_entity.pdbx_description
1 polymer ?
#
loop_
_entity_poly.entity_id
_entity_poly.type
_entity_poly.pdbx_seq_one_letter_code
_entity_poly.pdbx_strand_id
1 'polypeptide(L)'
;MLIFKTLIVFACIISVSAIIPAIIFGLIETATFVGESAYQIVRKSVGASGNQKYVRIQNTMGKNVVATVRCASAPNAWGSTLFYCDLETNNGKSARWDAYTDDKRGDKNWFLRGDGIYLGNADGSDLKKEKDL
;
A
#
# COMPACT_ATOMS: atom_id res chain seq x y z
N MET A 1 -10.85 -48.70 10.52
CA MET A 1 -9.99 -48.30 9.37
C MET A 1 -10.13 -46.79 9.21
N LEU A 2 -9.50 -46.02 10.09
CA LEU A 2 -8.18 -45.37 9.95
C LEU A 2 -8.11 -44.26 8.88
N ILE A 3 -8.18 -43.02 9.39
CA ILE A 3 -7.39 -41.81 9.06
C ILE A 3 -7.75 -41.03 7.78
N PHE A 4 -8.49 -39.93 7.99
CA PHE A 4 -8.48 -38.72 7.15
C PHE A 4 -7.10 -38.06 7.21
N LYS A 5 -6.37 -38.04 6.08
CA LYS A 5 -5.14 -37.24 5.93
C LYS A 5 -5.50 -35.88 5.31
N THR A 6 -5.20 -34.84 6.07
CA THR A 6 -5.21 -33.42 5.73
C THR A 6 -4.41 -33.14 4.45
N LEU A 7 -5.07 -32.61 3.42
CA LEU A 7 -4.38 -32.11 2.22
C LEU A 7 -4.21 -30.59 2.31
N ILE A 8 -2.97 -30.18 2.09
CA ILE A 8 -2.42 -28.83 2.19
C ILE A 8 -3.07 -27.89 1.16
N VAL A 9 -3.50 -26.71 1.62
CA VAL A 9 -4.06 -25.64 0.79
C VAL A 9 -2.96 -25.04 -0.08
N PHE A 10 -3.01 -25.33 -1.39
CA PHE A 10 -2.31 -24.58 -2.43
C PHE A 10 -3.14 -23.33 -2.76
N ALA A 11 -2.69 -22.16 -2.30
CA ALA A 11 -3.23 -20.89 -2.78
C ALA A 11 -2.71 -20.64 -4.20
N CYS A 12 -3.52 -20.99 -5.19
CA CYS A 12 -3.28 -20.78 -6.60
C CYS A 12 -3.37 -19.29 -6.92
N ILE A 13 -2.35 -18.77 -7.60
CA ILE A 13 -2.25 -17.43 -8.15
C ILE A 13 -3.33 -17.30 -9.23
N ILE A 14 -4.40 -16.54 -8.96
CA ILE A 14 -5.42 -16.24 -9.96
C ILE A 14 -4.94 -15.07 -10.81
N SER A 15 -4.45 -15.39 -12.00
CA SER A 15 -4.48 -14.51 -13.17
C SER A 15 -5.85 -14.62 -13.82
N VAL A 16 -6.65 -13.54 -13.81
CA VAL A 16 -7.81 -13.43 -14.70
C VAL A 16 -7.77 -12.06 -15.38
N SER A 17 -7.48 -12.11 -16.68
CA SER A 17 -7.61 -11.03 -17.63
C SER A 17 -9.07 -10.90 -18.03
N ALA A 18 -9.71 -9.78 -17.71
CA ALA A 18 -10.95 -9.33 -18.34
C ALA A 18 -10.79 -7.85 -18.71
N ILE A 19 -10.82 -7.58 -20.01
CA ILE A 19 -10.78 -6.24 -20.60
C ILE A 19 -12.18 -5.63 -20.44
N ILE A 20 -12.30 -4.56 -19.66
CA ILE A 20 -13.51 -3.73 -19.56
C ILE A 20 -13.18 -2.35 -20.16
N PRO A 21 -14.00 -1.81 -21.10
CA PRO A 21 -13.78 -0.50 -21.66
C PRO A 21 -14.00 0.61 -20.61
N ALA A 22 -13.04 1.54 -20.60
CA ALA A 22 -12.86 2.72 -19.75
C ALA A 22 -14.12 3.35 -19.11
N ILE A 23 -14.27 3.12 -17.81
CA ILE A 23 -14.61 4.15 -16.80
C ILE A 23 -13.67 3.88 -15.62
N ILE A 24 -12.48 4.50 -15.60
CA ILE A 24 -11.49 4.29 -14.53
C ILE A 24 -11.88 5.15 -13.34
N PHE A 25 -12.76 4.64 -12.49
CA PHE A 25 -12.88 5.08 -11.10
C PHE A 25 -12.20 4.05 -10.20
N GLY A 26 -10.99 4.39 -9.73
CA GLY A 26 -10.32 3.84 -8.54
C GLY A 26 -10.21 2.32 -8.42
N LEU A 27 -9.23 1.71 -9.10
CA LEU A 27 -8.79 0.35 -8.74
C LEU A 27 -8.08 0.39 -7.38
N ILE A 28 -8.76 -0.05 -6.32
CA ILE A 28 -8.20 -0.18 -4.97
C ILE A 28 -7.23 -1.38 -4.96
N GLU A 29 -5.96 -1.13 -4.64
CA GLU A 29 -4.98 -2.18 -4.38
C GLU A 29 -4.92 -2.47 -2.89
N THR A 30 -5.10 -3.74 -2.50
CA THR A 30 -5.02 -4.16 -1.11
C THR A 30 -3.73 -4.96 -0.87
N ALA A 31 -3.01 -4.60 0.18
CA ALA A 31 -1.77 -5.19 0.64
C ALA A 31 -1.93 -5.63 2.11
N THR A 32 -1.52 -6.85 2.46
CA THR A 32 -1.52 -7.32 3.85
C THR A 32 -0.09 -7.67 4.28
N PHE A 33 0.38 -7.01 5.33
CA PHE A 33 1.71 -7.17 5.90
C PHE A 33 1.61 -7.97 7.19
N VAL A 34 2.15 -9.19 7.18
CA VAL A 34 2.19 -10.06 8.35
C VAL A 34 3.61 -10.02 8.93
N GLY A 35 3.74 -9.54 10.17
CA GLY A 35 5.00 -9.55 10.90
C GLY A 35 5.87 -8.30 10.71
N GLU A 36 6.94 -8.25 11.50
CA GLU A 36 7.87 -7.13 11.57
C GLU A 36 8.78 -7.11 10.32
N SER A 37 8.98 -5.92 9.75
CA SER A 37 9.81 -5.66 8.56
C SER A 37 9.27 -6.22 7.23
N ALA A 38 8.02 -6.68 7.17
CA ALA A 38 7.37 -7.00 5.91
C ALA A 38 7.19 -5.72 5.06
N TYR A 39 7.48 -5.79 3.75
CA TYR A 39 7.24 -4.67 2.83
C TYR A 39 6.60 -5.14 1.53
N GLN A 40 5.93 -4.19 0.86
CA GLN A 40 5.30 -4.38 -0.43
C GLN A 40 5.52 -3.13 -1.26
N ILE A 41 5.73 -3.32 -2.55
CA ILE A 41 5.83 -2.23 -3.52
C ILE A 41 4.47 -2.14 -4.21
N VAL A 42 3.79 -1.02 -4.01
CA VAL A 42 2.54 -0.66 -4.66
C VAL A 42 2.90 0.20 -5.87
N ARG A 43 2.42 -0.19 -7.05
CA ARG A 43 2.77 0.47 -8.32
C ARG A 43 1.52 1.12 -8.88
N LYS A 44 1.55 2.43 -9.08
CA LYS A 44 0.43 3.13 -9.73
C LYS A 44 0.92 4.11 -10.77
N SER A 45 0.16 4.20 -11.85
CA SER A 45 0.28 5.31 -12.79
C SER A 45 -0.30 6.56 -12.14
N VAL A 46 0.48 7.63 -12.04
CA VAL A 46 0.07 8.88 -11.40
C VAL A 46 0.25 10.03 -12.40
N GLY A 47 -0.79 10.86 -12.53
CA GLY A 47 -0.83 12.00 -13.45
C GLY A 47 -1.32 11.66 -14.87
N ALA A 48 -1.60 12.72 -15.63
CA ALA A 48 -2.14 12.63 -16.99
C ALA A 48 -1.15 12.03 -18.01
N SER A 49 0.15 12.02 -17.72
CA SER A 49 1.20 11.54 -18.63
C SER A 49 1.46 10.03 -18.55
N GLY A 50 0.74 9.29 -17.70
CA GLY A 50 0.87 7.82 -17.61
C GLY A 50 2.18 7.33 -16.97
N ASN A 51 2.94 8.20 -16.31
CA ASN A 51 4.17 7.82 -15.62
C ASN A 51 3.84 6.89 -14.43
N GLN A 52 4.44 5.69 -14.41
CA GLN A 52 4.36 4.80 -13.26
C GLN A 52 5.26 5.32 -12.15
N LYS A 53 4.69 5.47 -10.95
CA LYS A 53 5.42 5.80 -9.73
C LYS A 53 5.35 4.63 -8.77
N TYR A 54 6.42 4.47 -8.01
CA TYR A 54 6.54 3.40 -7.04
C TYR A 54 6.35 3.94 -5.64
N VAL A 55 5.45 3.30 -4.90
CA VAL A 55 5.27 3.54 -3.47
C VAL A 55 5.63 2.26 -2.75
N ARG A 56 6.77 2.28 -2.05
CA ARG A 56 7.16 1.21 -1.15
C ARG A 56 6.52 1.46 0.20
N ILE A 57 5.85 0.45 0.75
CA ILE A 57 5.24 0.50 2.07
C ILE A 57 5.85 -0.62 2.90
N GLN A 58 6.34 -0.29 4.10
CA GLN A 58 7.02 -1.22 4.99
C GLN A 58 6.38 -1.20 6.37
N ASN A 59 5.98 -2.38 6.86
CA ASN A 59 5.48 -2.55 8.21
C ASN A 59 6.65 -2.71 9.20
N THR A 60 6.77 -1.76 10.11
CA THR A 60 7.74 -1.74 11.22
C THR A 60 7.04 -1.57 12.58
N MET A 61 5.76 -1.95 12.67
CA MET A 61 4.95 -1.78 13.88
C MET A 61 5.27 -2.78 15.00
N GLY A 62 6.16 -3.73 14.75
CA GLY A 62 6.59 -4.76 15.69
C GLY A 62 5.95 -6.12 15.44
N LYS A 63 6.37 -7.12 16.21
CA LYS A 63 5.92 -8.51 16.06
C LYS A 63 4.42 -8.64 16.28
N ASN A 64 3.80 -9.54 15.52
CA ASN A 64 2.37 -9.89 15.59
C ASN A 64 1.38 -8.76 15.24
N VAL A 65 1.86 -7.61 14.77
CA VAL A 65 0.99 -6.58 14.20
C VAL A 65 0.79 -6.89 12.72
N VAL A 66 -0.45 -7.19 12.35
CA VAL A 66 -0.86 -7.35 10.95
C VAL A 66 -1.39 -6.02 10.49
N ALA A 67 -0.82 -5.50 9.40
CA ALA A 67 -1.24 -4.27 8.75
C ALA A 67 -1.94 -4.62 7.44
N THR A 68 -3.12 -4.06 7.21
CA THR A 68 -3.81 -4.11 5.93
C THR A 68 -3.84 -2.70 5.37
N VAL A 69 -3.21 -2.51 4.22
CA VAL A 69 -3.19 -1.22 3.53
C VAL A 69 -3.99 -1.33 2.25
N ARG A 70 -4.91 -0.38 2.04
CA ARG A 70 -5.71 -0.23 0.84
C ARG A 70 -5.33 1.09 0.20
N CYS A 71 -4.78 1.06 -1.02
CA CYS A 71 -4.41 2.28 -1.71
C CYS A 71 -5.28 2.51 -2.94
N ALA A 72 -5.64 3.77 -3.18
CA ALA A 72 -6.44 4.18 -4.31
C ALA A 72 -5.95 5.52 -4.87
N SER A 73 -6.39 5.84 -6.09
CA SER A 73 -6.08 7.08 -6.77
C SER A 73 -7.36 7.87 -7.06
N ALA A 74 -7.33 9.17 -6.83
CA ALA A 74 -8.42 10.09 -7.15
C ALA A 74 -7.87 11.38 -7.75
N PRO A 75 -8.57 12.04 -8.70
CA PRO A 75 -8.21 13.39 -9.09
C PRO A 75 -8.34 14.35 -7.90
N ASN A 76 -7.39 15.26 -7.74
CA ASN A 76 -7.47 16.34 -6.76
C ASN A 76 -8.13 17.59 -7.38
N ALA A 77 -8.43 18.59 -6.54
CA ALA A 77 -9.12 19.81 -6.96
C ALA A 77 -8.35 20.64 -8.01
N TRP A 78 -7.07 20.36 -8.22
CA TRP A 78 -6.19 21.06 -9.17
C TRP A 78 -5.96 20.28 -10.47
N GLY A 79 -6.66 19.15 -10.66
CA GLY A 79 -6.54 18.32 -11.87
C GLY A 79 -5.34 17.36 -11.86
N SER A 80 -4.56 17.29 -10.78
CA SER A 80 -3.53 16.27 -10.59
C SER A 80 -4.13 14.99 -10.00
N THR A 81 -3.44 13.86 -10.10
CA THR A 81 -3.87 12.60 -9.46
C THR A 81 -3.28 12.51 -8.06
N LEU A 82 -4.15 12.47 -7.05
CA LEU A 82 -3.82 12.05 -5.68
C LEU A 82 -3.72 10.53 -5.65
N PHE A 83 -2.71 10.01 -4.97
CA PHE A 83 -2.65 8.61 -4.55
C PHE A 83 -2.63 8.57 -3.02
N TYR A 84 -3.64 7.95 -2.43
CA TYR A 84 -3.80 7.83 -0.99
C TYR A 84 -3.86 6.37 -0.56
N CYS A 85 -3.53 6.13 0.69
CA CYS A 85 -3.61 4.81 1.30
C CYS A 85 -4.32 4.89 2.65
N ASP A 86 -5.14 3.88 2.92
CA ASP A 86 -5.81 3.64 4.19
C ASP A 86 -5.16 2.41 4.85
N LEU A 87 -4.70 2.56 6.09
CA LEU A 87 -4.18 1.51 6.95
C LEU A 87 -5.25 1.07 7.93
N GLU A 88 -5.37 -0.23 8.12
CA GLU A 88 -6.09 -0.90 9.19
C GLU A 88 -5.16 -1.93 9.83
N THR A 89 -5.24 -2.12 11.13
CA THR A 89 -4.38 -3.09 11.85
C THR A 89 -5.21 -4.02 12.70
N ASN A 90 -4.69 -5.22 12.95
CA ASN A 90 -5.35 -6.21 13.81
C ASN A 90 -5.53 -5.78 15.27
N ASN A 91 -4.84 -4.73 15.71
CA ASN A 91 -5.01 -4.14 17.05
C ASN A 91 -5.97 -2.93 17.06
N GLY A 92 -6.71 -2.71 15.96
CA GLY A 92 -7.76 -1.69 15.87
C GLY A 92 -7.27 -0.28 15.55
N LYS A 93 -5.98 -0.07 15.26
CA LYS A 93 -5.49 1.23 14.77
C LYS A 93 -5.77 1.38 13.28
N SER A 94 -6.17 2.58 12.90
CA SER A 94 -6.32 2.99 11.50
C SER A 94 -5.65 4.34 11.24
N ALA A 95 -5.23 4.55 9.99
CA ALA A 95 -4.67 5.81 9.53
C ALA A 95 -4.95 5.97 8.04
N ARG A 96 -5.13 7.20 7.58
CA ARG A 96 -5.16 7.54 6.16
C ARG A 96 -4.04 8.53 5.88
N TRP A 97 -3.37 8.36 4.74
CA TRP A 97 -2.36 9.31 4.30
C TRP A 97 -2.30 9.44 2.79
N ASP A 98 -1.83 10.60 2.35
CA ASP A 98 -1.61 10.87 0.94
C ASP A 98 -0.22 10.36 0.55
N ALA A 99 -0.18 9.13 0.04
CA ALA A 99 1.04 8.48 -0.39
C ALA A 99 1.75 9.21 -1.54
N TYR A 100 1.00 10.00 -2.32
CA TYR A 100 1.51 10.84 -3.41
C TYR A 100 0.52 11.98 -3.73
N THR A 101 0.98 13.23 -3.71
CA THR A 101 0.13 14.44 -3.91
C THR A 101 0.46 15.26 -5.16
N ASP A 102 1.60 15.01 -5.82
CA ASP A 102 2.06 15.79 -6.97
C ASP A 102 3.00 14.98 -7.89
N ASP A 103 2.96 15.21 -9.19
CA ASP A 103 3.68 14.49 -10.25
C ASP A 103 5.21 14.75 -10.26
N LYS A 104 5.69 15.70 -9.43
CA LYS A 104 7.07 16.20 -9.47
C LYS A 104 8.08 15.56 -8.54
N ARG A 105 7.73 14.51 -7.78
CA ARG A 105 8.70 13.85 -6.89
C ARG A 105 8.81 12.36 -7.20
N GLY A 106 10.04 11.85 -7.11
CA GLY A 106 10.36 10.45 -7.36
C GLY A 106 9.66 9.49 -6.40
N ASP A 107 10.06 8.23 -6.47
CA ASP A 107 9.49 7.13 -5.68
C ASP A 107 9.47 7.43 -4.18
N LYS A 108 8.47 6.89 -3.49
CA LYS A 108 8.22 7.15 -2.06
C LYS A 108 8.37 5.88 -1.24
N ASN A 109 8.98 6.00 -0.07
CA ASN A 109 9.11 4.91 0.89
C ASN A 109 8.39 5.31 2.18
N TRP A 110 7.29 4.62 2.47
CA TRP A 110 6.47 4.81 3.66
C TRP A 110 6.72 3.69 4.67
N PHE A 111 6.88 4.07 5.92
CA PHE A 111 7.13 3.19 7.05
C PHE A 111 5.95 3.28 8.01
N LEU A 112 5.26 2.15 8.18
CA LEU A 112 4.19 1.98 9.14
C LEU A 112 4.85 1.66 10.49
N ARG A 113 4.75 2.56 11.46
CA ARG A 113 5.29 2.40 12.81
C ARG A 113 4.17 2.41 13.83
N GLY A 114 4.44 1.83 15.01
CA GLY A 114 3.41 1.65 16.04
C GLY A 114 2.75 2.96 16.50
N ASP A 115 3.42 4.09 16.25
CA ASP A 115 3.00 5.43 16.63
C ASP A 115 2.61 6.33 15.43
N GLY A 116 2.69 5.83 14.19
CA GLY A 116 2.25 6.58 13.01
C GLY A 116 2.87 6.16 11.68
N ILE A 117 2.62 6.98 10.65
CA ILE A 117 3.11 6.80 9.28
C ILE A 117 4.26 7.76 9.02
N TYR A 118 5.33 7.26 8.39
CA TYR A 118 6.55 8.02 8.16
C TYR A 118 7.02 7.92 6.71
N LEU A 119 7.45 9.04 6.13
CA LEU A 119 8.17 9.07 4.86
C LEU A 119 9.67 9.05 5.14
N GLY A 120 10.44 8.27 4.39
CA GLY A 120 11.90 8.31 4.47
C GLY A 120 12.61 7.79 3.23
N ASN A 121 13.92 7.61 3.37
CA ASN A 121 14.77 6.99 2.36
C ASN A 121 14.50 5.48 2.28
N ALA A 122 14.97 4.83 1.22
CA ALA A 122 14.74 3.40 1.00
C ALA A 122 15.39 2.49 2.06
N ASP A 123 16.39 2.99 2.77
CA ASP A 123 17.06 2.33 3.89
C ASP A 123 16.38 2.58 5.25
N GLY A 124 15.36 3.44 5.30
CA GLY A 124 14.68 3.84 6.54
C GLY A 124 15.35 4.97 7.31
N SER A 125 16.30 5.69 6.70
CA SER A 125 16.86 6.93 7.23
C SER A 125 15.95 8.15 6.93
N ASP A 126 16.24 9.28 7.59
CA ASP A 126 15.56 10.58 7.40
C ASP A 126 14.03 10.53 7.53
N LEU A 127 13.54 9.77 8.51
CA LEU A 127 12.12 9.58 8.70
C LEU A 127 11.44 10.85 9.17
N LYS A 128 10.46 11.30 8.39
CA LYS A 128 9.57 12.41 8.70
C LYS A 128 8.16 11.87 8.86
N LYS A 129 7.52 12.22 9.97
CA LYS A 129 6.14 11.77 10.22
C LYS A 129 5.23 12.46 9.23
N GLU A 130 4.24 11.74 8.73
CA GLU A 130 3.38 12.21 7.65
C GLU A 130 2.71 13.56 7.94
N LYS A 131 2.20 13.73 9.16
CA LYS A 131 1.62 15.00 9.63
C LYS A 131 2.57 16.21 9.65
N ASP A 132 3.88 15.98 9.51
CA ASP A 132 4.93 17.00 9.55
C ASP A 132 5.48 17.32 8.13
N LEU A 133 4.88 16.74 7.07
CA LEU A 133 5.25 16.93 5.66
C LEU A 133 4.47 18.06 4.98
#